data_AF-A0A132MKV3-F1
#
_entry.id   AF-A0A132MKV3-F1
#
_cell.length_a   1.000
_cell.length_b   1.000
_cell.length_c   1.000
_cell.angle_alpha   90.00
_cell.angle_beta   90.00
_cell.angle_gamma   90.00
#
_symmetry.space_group_name_H-M   'P 1'
#
loop_
_entity.id
_entity.type
_entity.pdbx_description
1 polymer ?
#
loop_
_entity_poly.entity_id
_entity_poly.type
_entity_poly.pdbx_seq_one_letter_code
_entity_poly.pdbx_strand_id
1 'polypeptide(L)'
;MQGDWVGELVGLDVWETCRELIPSRSVFAFLAEHRERLFPREMFADMYPSTNGRPSMPPQVLAAVVVLQTLHGLSDFETVQELRCDLRWKAACGLGLHDTAFDPSLLT
;
A
#
# COMPACT_ATOMS: atom_id res chain seq x y z
N MET A 1 17.94 10.42 13.72
CA MET A 1 17.79 8.97 13.52
C MET A 1 16.35 8.73 13.11
N GLN A 2 16.11 8.58 11.81
CA GLN A 2 14.80 8.23 11.27
C GLN A 2 14.43 6.85 11.80
N GLY A 3 13.23 6.71 12.36
CA GLY A 3 12.65 5.40 12.59
C GLY A 3 12.24 4.84 11.24
N ASP A 4 12.99 3.86 10.73
CA ASP A 4 12.54 3.03 9.63
C ASP A 4 11.23 2.37 10.06
N TRP A 5 10.14 2.75 9.42
CA TRP A 5 8.91 1.96 9.46
C TRP A 5 9.17 0.67 8.71
N VAL A 6 9.70 -0.32 9.42
CA VAL A 6 9.56 -1.74 9.10
C VAL A 6 8.20 -2.17 9.64
N GLY A 7 7.12 -1.73 8.98
CA GLY A 7 5.90 -2.52 9.03
C GLY A 7 6.25 -3.82 8.34
N GLU A 8 6.62 -4.84 9.12
CA GLU A 8 7.09 -6.11 8.60
C GLU A 8 5.96 -6.68 7.76
N LEU A 9 6.19 -6.80 6.44
CA LEU A 9 5.25 -7.42 5.52
C LEU A 9 4.82 -8.75 6.14
N VAL A 10 3.51 -8.98 6.24
CA VAL A 10 3.06 -10.26 6.76
C VAL A 10 3.15 -11.26 5.61
N GLY A 11 4.20 -12.10 5.66
CA GLY A 11 4.51 -13.08 4.62
C GLY A 11 5.39 -12.52 3.50
N LEU A 12 5.41 -13.23 2.38
CA LEU A 12 6.24 -12.87 1.23
C LEU A 12 5.76 -11.57 0.57
N ASP A 13 6.69 -10.71 0.15
CA ASP A 13 6.39 -9.55 -0.68
C ASP A 13 5.73 -10.01 -1.99
N VAL A 14 4.54 -9.50 -2.28
CA VAL A 14 3.75 -9.96 -3.43
C VAL A 14 4.35 -9.48 -4.75
N TRP A 15 4.96 -8.31 -4.81
CA TRP A 15 5.59 -7.85 -6.04
C TRP A 15 6.81 -8.72 -6.39
N GLU A 16 7.71 -8.92 -5.43
CA GLU A 16 8.91 -9.75 -5.64
C GLU A 16 8.56 -11.21 -5.97
N THR A 17 7.48 -11.73 -5.38
CA THR A 17 7.09 -13.15 -5.55
C THR A 17 6.21 -13.39 -6.77
N CYS A 18 5.30 -12.45 -7.10
CA CYS A 18 4.20 -12.70 -8.03
C CYS A 18 4.16 -11.74 -9.23
N ARG A 19 5.16 -10.87 -9.45
CA ARG A 19 5.15 -9.89 -10.56
C ARG A 19 4.83 -10.48 -11.94
N GLU A 20 5.27 -11.71 -12.22
CA GLU A 20 5.04 -12.37 -13.52
C GLU A 20 3.56 -12.73 -13.76
N LEU A 21 2.74 -12.75 -12.71
CA LEU A 21 1.29 -12.94 -12.80
C LEU A 21 0.54 -11.63 -13.06
N ILE A 22 1.20 -10.48 -12.90
CA ILE A 22 0.60 -9.15 -13.01
C ILE A 22 0.90 -8.61 -14.42
N PRO A 23 -0.12 -8.17 -15.19
CA PRO A 23 0.13 -7.61 -16.52
C PRO A 23 1.09 -6.41 -16.45
N SER A 24 2.24 -6.49 -17.12
CA SER A 24 3.32 -5.49 -17.04
C SER A 24 2.91 -4.09 -17.49
N ARG A 25 1.88 -3.97 -18.33
CA ARG A 25 1.33 -2.68 -18.80
C ARG A 25 0.11 -2.20 -18.00
N SER A 26 -0.14 -2.78 -16.83
CA SER A 26 -1.23 -2.36 -15.94
C SER A 26 -0.79 -1.27 -14.97
N VAL A 27 -1.77 -0.53 -14.44
CA VAL A 27 -1.54 0.44 -13.36
C VAL A 27 -0.93 -0.22 -12.11
N PHE A 28 -1.26 -1.48 -11.86
CA PHE A 28 -0.75 -2.23 -10.72
C PHE A 28 0.76 -2.44 -10.80
N ALA A 29 1.26 -2.91 -11.94
CA ALA A 29 2.69 -3.06 -12.17
C ALA A 29 3.42 -1.71 -12.10
N PHE A 30 2.84 -0.67 -12.71
CA PHE A 30 3.39 0.69 -12.67
C PHE A 30 3.55 1.21 -11.23
N LEU A 31 2.53 1.05 -10.39
CA LEU A 31 2.61 1.47 -8.98
C LEU A 31 3.58 0.59 -8.19
N ALA A 32 3.60 -0.73 -8.42
CA ALA A 32 4.54 -1.62 -7.76
C ALA A 32 6.00 -1.22 -8.02
N GLU A 33 6.33 -0.77 -9.23
CA GLU A 33 7.68 -0.33 -9.60
C GLU A 33 8.04 1.09 -9.14
N HIS A 34 7.04 1.97 -8.96
CA HIS A 34 7.28 3.41 -8.86
C HIS A 34 6.66 4.11 -7.66
N ARG A 35 5.85 3.43 -6.83
CA ARG A 35 5.16 4.05 -5.67
C ARG A 35 6.10 4.81 -4.74
N GLU A 36 7.30 4.31 -4.47
CA GLU A 36 8.26 4.97 -3.56
C GLU A 36 8.82 6.27 -4.15
N ARG A 37 8.82 6.41 -5.48
CA ARG A 37 9.20 7.66 -6.16
C ARG A 37 8.03 8.62 -6.29
N LEU A 38 6.80 8.09 -6.44
CA LEU A 38 5.57 8.88 -6.54
C LEU A 38 5.13 9.44 -5.19
N PHE A 39 5.30 8.64 -4.14
CA PHE A 39 4.89 8.92 -2.76
C PHE A 39 6.10 8.75 -1.82
N PRO A 40 7.17 9.55 -1.99
CA PRO A 40 8.33 9.49 -1.11
C PRO A 40 7.93 9.79 0.33
N ARG A 41 8.55 9.12 1.31
CA ARG A 41 8.18 9.27 2.74
C ARG A 41 8.24 10.71 3.21
N GLU A 42 9.18 11.49 2.68
CA GLU A 42 9.39 12.90 3.00
C GLU A 42 8.18 13.76 2.66
N MET A 43 7.34 13.34 1.70
CA MET A 43 6.07 14.00 1.35
C MET A 43 5.08 14.01 2.53
N PHE A 44 5.20 13.05 3.45
CA PHE A 44 4.26 12.86 4.56
C PHE A 44 4.93 13.03 5.93
N ALA A 45 6.13 13.61 5.97
CA ALA A 45 6.91 13.74 7.21
C ALA A 45 6.19 14.57 8.29
N ASP A 46 5.29 15.45 7.89
CA ASP A 46 4.46 16.30 8.75
C ASP A 46 3.20 15.58 9.29
N MET A 47 2.74 14.49 8.66
CA MET A 47 1.55 13.75 9.07
C MET A 47 1.75 12.90 10.35
N TYR A 48 2.99 12.52 10.66
CA TYR A 48 3.32 11.70 11.84
C TYR A 48 4.41 12.39 12.69
N PRO A 49 4.06 13.47 13.41
CA PRO A 49 5.03 14.28 14.14
C PRO A 49 5.63 13.58 15.39
N SER A 50 5.04 12.46 15.85
CA SER A 50 5.51 11.74 17.04
C SER A 50 5.99 10.31 16.71
N THR A 51 7.17 9.96 17.24
CA THR A 51 7.64 8.56 17.34
C THR A 51 6.92 7.77 18.43
N ASN A 52 6.10 8.44 19.24
CA ASN A 52 5.33 7.84 20.33
C ASN A 52 3.91 7.60 19.82
N GLY A 53 3.49 6.33 19.74
CA GLY A 53 2.17 5.93 19.26
C GLY A 53 2.16 4.46 18.85
N ARG A 54 0.96 3.91 18.60
CA ARG A 54 0.84 2.61 17.92
C ARG A 54 1.42 2.73 16.51
N PRO A 55 2.00 1.64 15.97
CA PRO A 55 2.38 1.61 14.57
C PRO A 55 1.19 1.96 13.66
N SER A 56 1.16 3.15 13.05
CA SER A 56 0.18 3.54 12.04
C SER A 56 0.56 2.97 10.69
N MET A 57 -0.44 2.76 9.85
CA MET A 57 -0.23 2.35 8.46
C MET A 57 0.55 3.45 7.72
N PRO A 58 1.63 3.13 6.96
CA PRO A 58 2.42 4.15 6.30
C PRO A 58 1.60 4.98 5.29
N PRO A 59 1.69 6.33 5.33
CA PRO A 59 0.86 7.20 4.49
C PRO A 59 1.11 7.00 2.99
N GLN A 60 2.33 6.63 2.59
CA GLN A 60 2.64 6.34 1.20
C GLN A 60 1.91 5.10 0.66
N VAL A 61 1.62 4.12 1.52
CA VAL A 61 0.79 2.96 1.14
C VAL A 61 -0.66 3.40 0.97
N LEU A 62 -1.19 4.21 1.91
CA LEU A 62 -2.53 4.78 1.78
C LEU A 62 -2.67 5.62 0.50
N ALA A 63 -1.66 6.40 0.14
CA ALA A 63 -1.66 7.19 -1.10
C ALA A 63 -1.80 6.29 -2.35
N ALA A 64 -1.05 5.19 -2.42
CA ALA A 64 -1.18 4.22 -3.51
C ALA A 64 -2.58 3.57 -3.55
N VAL A 65 -3.14 3.24 -2.38
CA VAL A 65 -4.50 2.70 -2.26
C VAL A 65 -5.53 3.68 -2.77
N VAL A 66 -5.49 4.94 -2.33
CA VAL A 66 -6.45 5.99 -2.72
C VAL A 66 -6.40 6.23 -4.24
N VAL A 67 -5.21 6.18 -4.86
CA VAL A 67 -5.09 6.27 -6.31
C VAL A 67 -5.81 5.11 -7.01
N LEU A 68 -5.57 3.86 -6.58
CA LEU A 68 -6.25 2.71 -7.17
C LEU A 68 -7.76 2.74 -6.91
N GLN A 69 -8.17 3.03 -5.69
CA GLN A 69 -9.58 3.21 -5.32
C GLN A 69 -10.26 4.20 -6.26
N THR A 70 -9.65 5.36 -6.46
CA THR A 70 -10.18 6.42 -7.34
C THR A 70 -10.27 5.96 -8.79
N LEU A 71 -9.23 5.29 -9.31
CA LEU A 71 -9.20 4.81 -10.69
C LEU A 71 -10.23 3.70 -10.95
N HIS A 72 -10.53 2.89 -9.94
CA HIS A 72 -11.48 1.79 -10.05
C HIS A 72 -12.90 2.15 -9.60
N GLY A 73 -13.11 3.33 -9.01
CA GLY A 73 -14.42 3.80 -8.56
C GLY A 73 -15.01 2.97 -7.42
N LEU A 74 -14.15 2.42 -6.54
CA LEU A 74 -14.55 1.53 -5.46
C LEU A 74 -14.87 2.28 -4.17
N SER A 75 -15.79 1.74 -3.38
CA SER A 75 -15.98 2.17 -1.99
C SER A 75 -14.77 1.78 -1.11
N ASP A 76 -14.67 2.39 0.07
CA ASP A 76 -13.62 2.06 1.05
C ASP A 76 -13.65 0.58 1.43
N PHE A 77 -14.86 0.02 1.61
CA PHE A 77 -15.03 -1.38 1.95
C PHE A 77 -14.57 -2.30 0.82
N GLU A 78 -14.98 -2.03 -0.42
CA GLU A 78 -14.55 -2.80 -1.59
C GLU A 78 -13.05 -2.72 -1.79
N THR A 79 -12.47 -1.53 -1.62
CA THR A 79 -11.01 -1.30 -1.68
C THR A 79 -10.25 -2.17 -0.67
N VAL A 80 -10.74 -2.27 0.57
CA VAL A 80 -10.15 -3.15 1.57
C VAL A 80 -10.32 -4.63 1.22
N GLN A 81 -11.42 -5.05 0.58
CA GLN A 81 -11.56 -6.42 0.09
C GLN A 81 -10.55 -6.76 -1.01
N GLU A 82 -10.33 -5.84 -1.96
CA GLU A 82 -9.32 -5.99 -3.00
C GLU A 82 -7.91 -6.11 -2.40
N LEU A 83 -7.54 -5.27 -1.43
CA LEU A 83 -6.24 -5.35 -0.75
C LEU A 83 -6.02 -6.65 0.03
N ARG A 84 -7.10 -7.31 0.47
CA ARG A 84 -7.03 -8.58 1.20
C ARG A 84 -6.75 -9.77 0.29
N CYS A 85 -7.36 -9.81 -0.89
CA CYS A 85 -7.41 -11.03 -1.70
C CYS A 85 -6.85 -10.89 -3.11
N ASP A 86 -6.69 -9.68 -3.64
CA ASP A 86 -6.17 -9.46 -4.99
C ASP A 86 -4.66 -9.19 -4.97
N LEU A 87 -3.90 -10.09 -5.60
CA LEU A 87 -2.42 -10.00 -5.68
C LEU A 87 -1.95 -8.73 -6.40
N ARG A 88 -2.72 -8.21 -7.37
CA ARG A 88 -2.37 -7.01 -8.11
C ARG A 88 -2.44 -5.79 -7.19
N TRP A 89 -3.48 -5.70 -6.37
CA TRP A 89 -3.63 -4.63 -5.38
C TRP A 89 -2.54 -4.71 -4.30
N LYS A 90 -2.26 -5.91 -3.78
CA LYS A 90 -1.18 -6.13 -2.81
C LYS A 90 0.18 -5.69 -3.37
N ALA A 91 0.53 -6.13 -4.58
CA ALA A 91 1.79 -5.73 -5.20
C ALA A 91 1.90 -4.22 -5.43
N ALA A 92 0.84 -3.60 -5.97
CA ALA A 92 0.81 -2.17 -6.26
C ALA A 92 0.98 -1.32 -4.99
N CYS A 93 0.48 -1.78 -3.86
CA CYS A 93 0.54 -1.09 -2.57
C CYS A 93 1.73 -1.53 -1.70
N GLY A 94 2.57 -2.45 -2.17
CA GLY A 94 3.71 -2.96 -1.41
C GLY A 94 3.31 -3.76 -0.17
N LEU A 95 2.26 -4.59 -0.29
CA LEU A 95 1.79 -5.48 0.78
C LEU A 95 2.31 -6.90 0.59
N GLY A 96 2.47 -7.59 1.71
CA GLY A 96 2.77 -9.01 1.80
C GLY A 96 1.55 -9.88 1.54
N LEU A 97 1.82 -11.15 1.25
CA LEU A 97 0.81 -12.14 0.88
C LEU A 97 -0.27 -12.32 1.96
N HIS A 98 0.11 -12.24 3.24
CA HIS A 98 -0.78 -12.45 4.38
C HIS A 98 -1.24 -11.15 5.05
N ASP A 99 -0.89 -9.98 4.50
CA ASP A 99 -1.42 -8.71 5.01
C ASP A 99 -2.95 -8.66 4.89
N THR A 100 -3.63 -8.32 5.98
CA THR A 100 -5.11 -8.29 6.05
C THR A 100 -5.69 -6.91 5.72
N ALA A 101 -4.87 -6.04 5.12
CA ALA A 101 -5.12 -4.62 4.90
C ALA A 101 -5.40 -3.88 6.22
N PHE A 102 -6.37 -2.97 6.24
CA PHE A 102 -6.68 -2.12 7.38
C PHE A 102 -8.18 -1.86 7.49
N ASP A 103 -8.61 -1.16 8.53
CA ASP A 103 -10.01 -0.80 8.70
C ASP A 103 -10.44 0.21 7.61
N PRO A 104 -11.57 0.01 6.90
CA PRO A 104 -12.01 0.90 5.82
C PRO A 104 -12.07 2.38 6.20
N SER A 105 -12.31 2.72 7.47
CA SER A 105 -12.34 4.10 7.95
C SER A 105 -11.02 4.86 7.78
N LEU A 106 -9.89 4.22 7.46
CA LEU A 106 -8.65 4.93 7.12
C LEU A 106 -8.68 5.63 5.75
N LEU A 107 -9.72 5.43 4.93
CA LEU A 107 -9.89 6.06 3.62
C LEU A 107 -10.87 7.25 3.64
N THR A 108 -11.46 7.58 4.80
CA THR A 108 -12.40 8.69 5.02
C THR A 108 -11.91 9.61 6.15
#